data_AF-A0A2E8PTS6-F1
#
_entry.id   AF-A0A2E8PTS6-F1
#
_cell.length_a   1.000
_cell.length_b   1.000
_cell.length_c   1.000
_cell.angle_alpha   90.00
_cell.angle_beta   90.00
_cell.angle_gamma   90.00
#
_symmetry.space_group_name_H-M   'P 1'
#
loop_
_entity.id
_entity.type
_entity.pdbx_description
1 polymer ?
#
loop_
_entity_poly.entity_id
_entity_poly.type
_entity_poly.pdbx_seq_one_letter_code
_entity_poly.pdbx_strand_id
1 'polypeptide(L)'
;MPRKILLLALSFLSLSCLSFKVDTEYRKQPDRLIETYETREFWMNRFQSQAQLGSDETITITIRSQSVYRLIHFETYLQEGEAIRSVMRIKEGGYKTREHVFFDWSHSQNVDGIGQYATINLFMALPTAGLSLVVMTLDLASLPLRTLDYRYSRKRSRPIWQRFEEEDRIVEDVLECPAFKVKILNGRGIISRSLLSEAQWHSYQECELHGESYVFFLDLAQLEQPGRTNPQWLKNLAAHRQKEIRQELRSALLDGLELLKDRNHFGPHRHSLTRFCAMLSSSVHFLDSSPKGSLKEPLDKLCAGESRGPRYESELKVPVVEMLRILDEE
;
A
#
# COMPACT_ATOMS: atom_id res chain seq x y z
N MET A 1 -71.46 -31.29 33.66
CA MET A 1 -70.26 -30.99 34.48
C MET A 1 -68.92 -30.81 33.73
N PRO A 2 -68.82 -30.56 32.40
CA PRO A 2 -67.50 -30.31 31.76
C PRO A 2 -67.04 -28.84 31.83
N ARG A 3 -67.94 -27.87 32.07
CA ARG A 3 -67.60 -26.42 32.09
C ARG A 3 -66.72 -26.00 33.27
N LYS A 4 -66.79 -26.65 34.43
CA LYS A 4 -65.99 -26.29 35.62
C LYS A 4 -64.53 -26.77 35.53
N ILE A 5 -64.30 -27.90 34.85
CA ILE A 5 -62.94 -28.43 34.61
C ILE A 5 -62.22 -27.57 33.57
N LEU A 6 -62.94 -27.12 32.54
CA LEU A 6 -62.41 -26.23 31.51
C LEU A 6 -61.96 -24.87 32.08
N LEU A 7 -62.72 -24.31 33.03
CA LEU A 7 -62.38 -23.05 33.70
C LEU A 7 -61.14 -23.18 34.61
N LEU A 8 -61.00 -24.28 35.35
CA LEU A 8 -59.83 -24.54 36.19
C LEU A 8 -58.55 -24.76 35.36
N ALA A 9 -58.67 -25.45 34.22
CA ALA A 9 -57.56 -25.68 33.29
C ALA A 9 -57.08 -24.38 32.62
N LEU A 10 -58.00 -23.49 32.22
CA LEU A 10 -57.64 -22.18 31.65
C LEU A 10 -56.95 -21.26 32.67
N SER A 11 -57.41 -21.25 33.92
CA SER A 11 -56.77 -20.46 34.98
C SER A 11 -55.33 -20.92 35.23
N PHE A 12 -55.09 -22.23 35.31
CA PHE A 12 -53.74 -22.78 35.47
C PHE A 12 -52.83 -22.49 34.27
N LEU A 13 -53.36 -22.52 33.05
CA LEU A 13 -52.61 -22.17 31.82
C LEU A 13 -52.23 -20.69 31.78
N SER A 14 -53.14 -19.78 32.20
CA SER A 14 -52.87 -18.34 32.24
C SER A 14 -51.85 -17.92 33.31
N LEU A 15 -51.71 -18.70 34.39
CA LEU A 15 -50.72 -18.51 35.46
C LEU A 15 -49.31 -19.03 35.10
N SER A 16 -49.17 -19.74 33.97
CA SER A 16 -47.95 -20.46 33.60
C SER A 16 -47.21 -19.87 32.39
N CYS A 17 -47.47 -18.61 32.02
CA CYS A 17 -46.68 -17.89 31.00
C CYS A 17 -45.31 -17.47 31.55
N LEU A 18 -44.48 -18.45 31.91
CA LEU A 18 -43.10 -18.24 32.34
C LEU A 18 -42.26 -17.92 31.10
N SER A 19 -41.80 -16.68 31.01
CA SER A 19 -40.83 -16.26 29.98
C SER A 19 -39.42 -16.41 30.53
N PHE A 20 -38.61 -17.20 29.82
CA PHE A 20 -37.23 -17.48 30.18
C PHE A 20 -36.30 -16.77 29.18
N LYS A 21 -35.22 -16.17 29.69
CA LYS A 21 -34.12 -15.69 28.86
C LYS A 21 -32.94 -16.63 29.04
N VAL A 22 -32.33 -17.03 27.93
CA VAL A 22 -31.05 -17.74 27.95
C VAL A 22 -29.94 -16.71 27.75
N ASP A 23 -29.11 -16.50 28.77
CA ASP A 23 -27.89 -15.72 28.66
C ASP A 23 -26.70 -16.67 28.59
N THR A 24 -25.78 -16.44 27.65
CA THR A 24 -24.56 -17.23 27.49
C THR A 24 -23.39 -16.51 28.14
N GLU A 25 -22.85 -17.09 29.21
CA GLU A 25 -21.61 -16.68 29.84
C GLU A 25 -20.46 -17.48 29.21
N TYR A 26 -19.37 -16.81 28.82
CA TYR A 26 -18.19 -17.49 28.29
C TYR A 26 -17.11 -17.59 29.37
N ARG A 27 -16.85 -18.82 29.83
CA ARG A 27 -15.72 -19.11 30.72
C ARG A 27 -14.54 -19.55 29.87
N LYS A 28 -13.53 -18.69 29.80
CA LYS A 28 -12.29 -18.94 29.05
C LYS A 28 -11.27 -19.60 29.95
N GLN A 29 -10.68 -20.70 29.50
CA GLN A 29 -9.45 -21.21 30.10
C GLN A 29 -8.26 -20.38 29.59
N PRO A 30 -7.11 -20.39 30.30
CA PRO A 30 -5.89 -19.77 29.79
C PRO A 30 -5.53 -20.33 28.41
N ASP A 31 -5.14 -19.45 27.50
CA ASP A 31 -4.69 -19.84 26.16
C ASP A 31 -3.46 -20.78 26.28
N ARG A 32 -3.49 -21.92 25.60
CA ARG A 32 -2.38 -22.88 25.58
C ARG A 32 -1.62 -22.76 24.27
N LEU A 33 -0.32 -22.50 24.33
CA LEU A 33 0.55 -22.58 23.14
C LEU A 33 0.56 -24.03 22.63
N ILE A 34 0.24 -24.23 21.35
CA ILE A 34 0.19 -25.56 20.73
C ILE A 34 1.20 -25.74 19.59
N GLU A 35 1.61 -24.66 18.94
CA GLU A 35 2.51 -24.72 17.79
C GLU A 35 3.24 -23.40 17.63
N THR A 36 4.51 -23.50 17.26
CA THR A 36 5.36 -22.38 16.90
C THR A 36 5.95 -22.69 15.54
N TYR A 37 5.81 -21.77 14.59
CA TYR A 37 6.31 -21.96 13.23
C TYR A 37 6.76 -20.63 12.61
N GLU A 38 7.57 -20.75 11.56
CA GLU A 38 8.08 -19.60 10.81
C GLU A 38 7.58 -19.65 9.39
N THR A 39 7.25 -18.48 8.86
CA THR A 39 6.91 -18.31 7.45
C THR A 39 7.88 -17.33 6.83
N ARG A 40 8.34 -17.65 5.63
CA ARG A 40 9.22 -16.81 4.84
C ARG A 40 8.45 -16.32 3.63
N GLU A 41 8.28 -15.01 3.53
CA GLU A 41 7.51 -14.36 2.46
C GLU A 41 8.42 -13.39 1.70
N PHE A 42 8.35 -13.41 0.37
CA PHE A 42 9.02 -12.38 -0.43
C PHE A 42 8.39 -11.02 -0.15
N TRP A 43 9.23 -9.99 0.09
CA TRP A 43 8.76 -8.63 0.35
C TRP A 43 9.05 -7.70 -0.82
N MET A 44 10.31 -7.52 -1.19
CA MET A 44 10.72 -6.66 -2.30
C MET A 44 12.13 -6.97 -2.78
N ASN A 45 12.48 -6.50 -3.97
CA ASN A 45 13.87 -6.42 -4.41
C ASN A 45 14.45 -5.05 -4.03
N ARG A 46 15.64 -5.05 -3.45
CA ARG A 46 16.42 -3.85 -3.16
C ARG A 46 17.56 -3.76 -4.16
N PHE A 47 17.69 -2.60 -4.80
CA PHE A 47 18.72 -2.36 -5.80
C PHE A 47 19.68 -1.27 -5.34
N GLN A 48 20.96 -1.43 -5.68
CA GLN A 48 21.99 -0.40 -5.54
C GLN A 48 22.78 -0.32 -6.83
N SER A 49 22.86 0.87 -7.39
CA SER A 49 23.51 1.13 -8.68
C SER A 49 24.69 2.08 -8.53
N GLN A 50 25.71 1.86 -9.35
CA GLN A 50 26.88 2.72 -9.45
C GLN A 50 27.30 2.81 -10.92
N ALA A 51 27.72 3.99 -11.37
CA ALA A 51 28.27 4.19 -12.71
C ALA A 51 29.65 4.84 -12.64
N GLN A 52 30.56 4.34 -13.46
CA GLN A 52 31.98 4.71 -13.43
C GLN A 52 32.53 4.90 -14.84
N LEU A 53 33.42 5.86 -15.02
CA LEU A 53 34.16 6.08 -16.26
C LEU A 53 35.34 5.12 -16.35
N GLY A 54 35.42 4.37 -17.45
CA GLY A 54 36.52 3.46 -17.76
C GLY A 54 37.61 4.10 -18.63
N SER A 55 38.80 3.50 -18.62
CA SER A 55 39.95 3.91 -19.46
C SER A 55 39.69 3.76 -20.96
N ASP A 56 38.85 2.79 -21.34
CA ASP A 56 38.67 2.37 -22.73
C ASP A 56 37.54 3.13 -23.44
N GLU A 57 37.33 4.39 -23.08
CA GLU A 57 36.20 5.22 -23.54
C GLU A 57 34.84 4.53 -23.30
N THR A 58 34.67 3.99 -22.10
CA THR A 58 33.45 3.29 -21.68
C THR A 58 32.88 3.85 -20.39
N ILE A 59 31.59 3.62 -20.16
CA ILE A 59 30.95 3.78 -18.86
C ILE A 59 30.55 2.38 -18.39
N THR A 60 31.02 1.99 -17.21
CA THR A 60 30.59 0.75 -16.55
C THR A 60 29.45 1.07 -15.60
N ILE A 61 28.34 0.35 -15.73
CA ILE A 61 27.22 0.38 -14.78
C ILE A 61 27.27 -0.92 -13.96
N THR A 62 27.21 -0.80 -12.64
CA THR A 62 27.11 -1.94 -11.72
C THR A 62 25.80 -1.83 -10.95
N ILE A 63 24.96 -2.86 -11.03
CA ILE A 63 23.69 -3.00 -10.32
C ILE A 63 23.80 -4.22 -9.40
N ARG A 64 23.79 -3.96 -8.09
CA ARG A 64 23.63 -4.99 -7.07
C ARG A 64 22.14 -5.11 -6.74
N SER A 65 21.67 -6.34 -6.59
CA SER A 65 20.30 -6.62 -6.17
C SER A 65 20.29 -7.59 -5.00
N GLN A 66 19.40 -7.34 -4.06
CA GLN A 66 19.12 -8.22 -2.94
C GLN A 66 17.61 -8.49 -2.91
N SER A 67 17.23 -9.76 -2.88
CA SER A 67 15.84 -10.13 -2.60
C SER A 67 15.63 -10.09 -1.09
N VAL A 68 14.70 -9.25 -0.66
CA VAL A 68 14.38 -9.06 0.76
C VAL A 68 13.18 -9.92 1.09
N TYR A 69 13.36 -10.82 2.06
CA TYR A 69 12.34 -11.70 2.57
C TYR A 69 11.95 -11.30 3.99
N ARG A 70 10.66 -11.34 4.27
CA ARG A 70 10.13 -11.17 5.61
C ARG A 70 9.99 -12.55 6.24
N LEU A 71 10.76 -12.79 7.30
CA LEU A 71 10.61 -13.97 8.15
C LEU A 71 9.72 -13.59 9.33
N ILE A 72 8.57 -14.24 9.44
CA ILE A 72 7.59 -13.99 10.49
C ILE A 72 7.46 -15.24 11.33
N HIS A 73 7.65 -15.08 12.64
CA HIS A 73 7.49 -16.13 13.62
C HIS A 73 6.11 -16.05 14.24
N PHE A 74 5.36 -17.13 14.13
CA PHE A 74 4.01 -17.26 14.62
C PHE A 74 3.94 -18.23 15.77
N GLU A 75 3.14 -17.86 16.76
CA GLU A 75 2.68 -18.77 17.79
C GLU A 75 1.18 -19.00 17.61
N THR A 76 0.79 -20.27 17.53
CA THR A 76 -0.60 -20.70 17.49
C THR A 76 -1.01 -21.12 18.89
N TYR A 77 -2.02 -20.44 19.41
CA TYR A 77 -2.62 -20.72 20.69
C TYR A 77 -3.96 -21.44 20.50
N LEU A 78 -4.20 -22.44 21.35
CA LEU A 78 -5.48 -23.09 21.52
C LEU A 78 -6.22 -22.41 22.67
N GLN A 79 -7.34 -21.77 22.35
CA GLN A 79 -8.26 -21.24 23.32
C GLN A 79 -9.39 -22.24 23.53
N GLU A 80 -9.45 -22.83 24.72
CA GLU A 80 -10.52 -23.72 25.14
C GLU A 80 -11.40 -23.01 26.17
N GLY A 81 -12.68 -23.36 26.19
CA GLY A 81 -13.60 -22.79 27.14
C GLY A 81 -14.95 -23.45 27.10
N GLU A 82 -15.80 -22.98 27.99
CA GLU A 82 -17.17 -23.44 28.11
C GLU A 82 -18.09 -22.23 27.91
N ALA A 83 -19.06 -22.40 27.02
CA ALA A 83 -20.17 -21.47 26.89
C ALA A 83 -21.26 -21.98 27.83
N ILE A 84 -21.40 -21.35 28.99
CA ILE A 84 -22.35 -21.74 30.02
C ILE A 84 -23.64 -20.95 29.81
N ARG A 85 -24.76 -21.66 29.70
CA ARG A 85 -26.04 -21.03 29.38
C ARG A 85 -26.92 -20.99 30.62
N SER A 86 -27.06 -19.80 31.18
CA SER A 86 -27.93 -19.58 32.34
C SER A 86 -29.35 -19.24 31.89
N VAL A 87 -30.32 -19.91 32.48
CA VAL A 87 -31.74 -19.63 32.27
C VAL A 87 -32.20 -18.71 33.40
N MET A 88 -32.53 -17.47 33.06
CA MET A 88 -33.09 -16.52 34.02
C MET A 88 -34.58 -16.32 33.77
N ARG A 89 -35.37 -16.37 34.84
CA ARG A 89 -36.80 -16.05 34.80
C ARG A 89 -36.97 -14.54 34.72
N ILE A 90 -37.66 -14.06 33.69
CA ILE A 90 -38.03 -12.65 33.58
C ILE A 90 -39.18 -12.37 34.57
N LYS A 91 -38.96 -11.45 35.52
CA LYS A 91 -39.91 -11.17 36.61
C LYS A 91 -41.24 -10.55 36.13
N GLU A 92 -41.23 -9.83 35.01
CA GLU A 92 -42.39 -9.18 34.41
C GLU A 92 -42.88 -9.99 33.21
N GLY A 93 -43.39 -11.19 33.47
CA GLY A 93 -43.79 -12.18 32.47
C GLY A 93 -44.77 -11.64 31.43
N GLY A 94 -44.21 -11.17 30.32
CA GLY A 94 -44.88 -11.03 29.04
C GLY A 94 -44.08 -11.85 28.03
N TYR A 95 -44.78 -12.72 27.29
CA TYR A 95 -44.21 -13.38 26.12
C TYR A 95 -44.02 -12.29 25.05
N LYS A 96 -42.92 -11.53 25.13
CA LYS A 96 -42.43 -10.84 23.95
C LYS A 96 -41.95 -11.96 23.04
N THR A 97 -42.77 -12.32 22.06
CA THR A 97 -42.28 -12.83 20.80
C THR A 97 -41.33 -11.76 20.26
N ARG A 98 -40.08 -11.78 20.73
CA ARG A 98 -39.00 -11.33 19.87
C ARG A 98 -39.11 -12.28 18.70
N GLU A 99 -39.56 -11.77 17.58
CA GLU A 99 -39.29 -12.33 16.27
C GLU A 99 -37.76 -12.52 16.21
N HIS A 100 -37.27 -13.61 16.79
CA HIS A 100 -35.99 -14.17 16.40
C HIS A 100 -36.28 -14.83 15.07
N VAL A 101 -36.29 -13.95 14.07
CA VAL A 101 -36.14 -14.25 12.66
C VAL A 101 -34.94 -15.19 12.57
N PHE A 102 -35.17 -16.49 12.42
CA PHE A 102 -34.17 -17.41 11.86
C PHE A 102 -34.08 -17.15 10.35
N PHE A 103 -33.83 -15.91 9.96
CA PHE A 103 -33.46 -15.50 8.61
C PHE A 103 -32.67 -14.19 8.76
N ASP A 104 -31.38 -14.29 8.52
CA ASP A 104 -30.55 -13.13 8.22
C ASP A 104 -30.99 -12.59 6.85
N TRP A 105 -31.71 -11.47 6.83
CA TRP A 105 -32.16 -10.77 5.62
C TRP A 105 -31.12 -9.79 5.08
N SER A 106 -29.84 -9.97 5.36
CA SER A 106 -28.79 -9.18 4.71
C SER A 106 -28.70 -9.40 3.19
N HIS A 107 -29.49 -10.31 2.58
CA HIS A 107 -29.39 -10.66 1.15
C HIS A 107 -30.70 -10.77 0.36
N SER A 108 -31.86 -10.34 0.87
CA SER A 108 -33.13 -10.50 0.12
C SER A 108 -33.78 -9.16 -0.21
N GLN A 109 -33.68 -8.77 -1.49
CA GLN A 109 -34.12 -7.49 -2.05
C GLN A 109 -35.60 -7.40 -2.41
N ASN A 110 -36.44 -8.42 -2.17
CA ASN A 110 -37.81 -8.38 -2.67
C ASN A 110 -38.81 -9.02 -1.70
N VAL A 111 -39.53 -8.20 -0.93
CA VAL A 111 -40.95 -8.48 -0.61
C VAL A 111 -41.71 -7.17 -0.47
N ASP A 112 -42.55 -6.89 -1.46
CA ASP A 112 -43.58 -5.84 -1.43
C ASP A 112 -44.74 -6.22 -0.49
N GLY A 113 -45.15 -5.29 0.39
CA GLY A 113 -46.55 -5.15 0.81
C GLY A 113 -46.91 -5.46 2.28
N ILE A 114 -47.09 -4.39 3.07
CA ILE A 114 -47.68 -4.36 4.43
C ILE A 114 -49.09 -5.00 4.51
N GLY A 115 -49.78 -5.14 3.38
CA GLY A 115 -51.13 -5.71 3.30
C GLY A 115 -51.22 -7.21 3.62
N GLN A 116 -50.19 -8.01 3.31
CA GLN A 116 -50.16 -9.44 3.65
C GLN A 116 -49.92 -9.68 5.15
N TYR A 117 -49.22 -8.75 5.83
CA TYR A 117 -48.91 -8.84 7.26
C TYR A 117 -50.15 -8.66 8.15
N ALA A 118 -51.08 -7.79 7.75
CA ALA A 118 -52.32 -7.57 8.50
C ALA A 118 -53.29 -8.75 8.37
N THR A 119 -53.38 -9.38 7.18
CA THR A 119 -54.27 -10.53 6.94
C THR A 119 -53.77 -11.81 7.64
N ILE A 120 -52.45 -12.04 7.70
CA ILE A 120 -51.87 -13.17 8.43
C ILE A 120 -52.06 -13.02 9.95
N ASN A 121 -51.92 -11.81 10.50
CA ASN A 121 -52.17 -11.57 11.93
C ASN A 121 -53.63 -11.77 12.34
N LEU A 122 -54.60 -11.43 11.47
CA LEU A 122 -56.02 -11.61 11.77
C LEU A 122 -56.45 -13.09 11.75
N PHE A 123 -55.90 -13.91 10.85
CA PHE A 123 -56.21 -15.34 10.77
C PHE A 123 -55.41 -16.22 11.74
N MET A 124 -54.25 -15.76 12.23
CA MET A 124 -53.45 -16.45 13.24
C MET A 124 -53.95 -16.21 14.68
N ALA A 125 -54.80 -15.20 14.93
CA ALA A 125 -55.26 -14.85 16.28
C ALA A 125 -56.22 -15.87 16.96
N LEU A 126 -56.80 -16.82 16.21
CA LEU A 126 -57.62 -17.91 16.77
C LEU A 126 -56.80 -19.21 16.99
N PRO A 127 -55.83 -19.57 16.12
CA PRO A 127 -54.86 -20.62 16.40
C PRO A 127 -53.78 -20.24 17.42
N THR A 128 -53.53 -18.96 17.70
CA THR A 128 -52.43 -18.48 18.55
C THR A 128 -52.42 -19.07 19.95
N ALA A 129 -53.54 -19.51 20.54
CA ALA A 129 -53.49 -20.23 21.81
C ALA A 129 -52.88 -21.64 21.66
N GLY A 130 -53.23 -22.38 20.60
CA GLY A 130 -52.67 -23.69 20.30
C GLY A 130 -51.27 -23.63 19.71
N LEU A 131 -50.98 -22.66 18.84
CA LEU A 131 -49.65 -22.37 18.31
C LEU A 131 -48.72 -21.80 19.38
N SER A 132 -49.19 -20.97 20.32
CA SER A 132 -48.39 -20.55 21.48
C SER A 132 -48.11 -21.73 22.42
N LEU A 133 -49.03 -22.68 22.54
CA LEU A 133 -48.80 -23.89 23.34
C LEU A 133 -47.82 -24.84 22.65
N VAL A 134 -47.92 -25.01 21.32
CA VAL A 134 -46.95 -25.79 20.52
C VAL A 134 -45.59 -25.10 20.49
N VAL A 135 -45.52 -23.78 20.32
CA VAL A 135 -44.29 -23.00 20.38
C VAL A 135 -43.72 -23.01 21.79
N MET A 136 -44.52 -22.85 22.86
CA MET A 136 -44.05 -23.05 24.24
C MET A 136 -43.56 -24.47 24.47
N THR A 137 -44.22 -25.49 23.91
CA THR A 137 -43.81 -26.89 24.07
C THR A 137 -42.53 -27.17 23.30
N LEU A 138 -42.38 -26.64 22.09
CA LEU A 138 -41.13 -26.70 21.31
C LEU A 138 -40.02 -25.89 21.98
N ASP A 139 -40.34 -24.75 22.58
CA ASP A 139 -39.39 -23.91 23.29
C ASP A 139 -38.96 -24.57 24.61
N LEU A 140 -39.87 -25.19 25.36
CA LEU A 140 -39.59 -26.01 26.55
C LEU A 140 -38.86 -27.32 26.21
N ALA A 141 -39.20 -27.97 25.10
CA ALA A 141 -38.56 -29.20 24.64
C ALA A 141 -37.18 -28.95 24.02
N SER A 142 -37.00 -27.79 23.39
CA SER A 142 -35.69 -27.35 22.87
C SER A 142 -34.87 -26.57 23.91
N LEU A 143 -35.46 -26.13 25.02
CA LEU A 143 -34.77 -25.47 26.13
C LEU A 143 -33.56 -26.30 26.58
N PRO A 144 -33.69 -27.61 26.88
CA PRO A 144 -32.57 -28.47 27.22
C PRO A 144 -31.43 -28.40 26.20
N LEU A 145 -31.74 -28.48 24.90
CA LEU A 145 -30.76 -28.42 23.81
C LEU A 145 -30.14 -27.04 23.65
N ARG A 146 -30.91 -25.97 23.90
CA ARG A 146 -30.48 -24.57 23.84
C ARG A 146 -29.77 -24.13 25.12
N THR A 147 -29.83 -24.90 26.19
CA THR A 147 -29.16 -24.65 27.48
C THR A 147 -28.03 -25.65 27.75
N LEU A 148 -27.70 -26.52 26.79
CA LEU A 148 -26.52 -27.37 26.93
C LEU A 148 -25.28 -26.47 26.93
N ASP A 149 -24.56 -26.55 28.04
CA ASP A 149 -23.19 -26.06 28.10
C ASP A 149 -22.40 -26.82 27.06
N TYR A 150 -21.70 -26.10 26.19
CA TYR A 150 -20.85 -26.72 25.19
C TYR A 150 -19.42 -26.21 25.33
N ARG A 151 -18.50 -27.16 25.14
CA ARG A 151 -17.08 -26.88 25.04
C ARG A 151 -16.80 -26.36 23.64
N TYR A 152 -16.04 -25.28 23.57
CA TYR A 152 -15.51 -24.79 22.30
C TYR A 152 -13.99 -24.79 22.35
N SER A 153 -13.41 -24.94 21.16
CA SER A 153 -11.98 -24.86 20.95
C SER A 153 -11.72 -24.00 19.72
N ARG A 154 -10.88 -22.97 19.87
CA ARG A 154 -10.51 -22.06 18.78
C ARG A 154 -9.00 -21.94 18.70
N LYS A 155 -8.46 -22.15 17.51
CA LYS A 155 -7.05 -21.84 17.22
C LYS A 155 -6.92 -20.38 16.80
N ARG A 156 -5.90 -19.71 17.32
CA ARG A 156 -5.53 -18.36 16.89
C ARG A 156 -4.01 -18.26 16.77
N SER A 157 -3.53 -17.97 15.56
CA SER A 157 -2.13 -17.65 15.32
C SER A 157 -1.92 -16.15 15.45
N ARG A 158 -0.80 -15.74 16.06
CA ARG A 158 -0.39 -14.33 16.12
C ARG A 158 1.10 -14.22 15.80
N PRO A 159 1.51 -13.19 15.04
CA PRO A 159 2.92 -12.92 14.81
C PRO A 159 3.53 -12.42 16.13
N ILE A 160 4.64 -13.01 16.55
CA ILE A 160 5.37 -12.60 17.76
C ILE A 160 6.47 -11.62 17.40
N TRP A 161 7.24 -11.95 16.38
CA TRP A 161 8.28 -11.09 15.83
C TRP A 161 8.38 -11.26 14.33
N GLN A 162 8.99 -10.26 13.69
CA GLN A 162 9.35 -10.28 12.28
C GLN A 162 10.77 -9.76 12.11
N ARG A 163 11.53 -10.35 11.18
CA ARG A 163 12.82 -9.83 10.74
C ARG A 163 12.90 -9.86 9.22
N PHE A 164 13.81 -9.06 8.66
CA PHE A 164 14.11 -9.07 7.23
C PHE A 164 15.42 -9.81 7.00
N GLU A 165 15.41 -10.71 6.02
CA GLU A 165 16.58 -11.41 5.52
C GLU A 165 16.84 -10.96 4.09
N GLU A 166 18.08 -10.57 3.82
CA GLU A 166 18.52 -10.16 2.50
C GLU A 166 19.32 -11.31 1.86
N GLU A 167 18.96 -11.70 0.64
CA GLU A 167 19.72 -12.67 -0.14
C GLU A 167 20.20 -12.01 -1.44
N ASP A 168 21.49 -12.17 -1.73
CA ASP A 168 22.07 -11.63 -2.96
C ASP A 168 21.40 -12.26 -4.19
N ARG A 169 21.03 -11.40 -5.12
CA ARG A 169 20.41 -11.78 -6.39
C ARG A 169 21.29 -11.32 -7.54
N ILE A 170 21.55 -12.24 -8.46
CA ILE A 170 22.22 -11.91 -9.72
C ILE A 170 21.22 -11.20 -10.63
N VAL A 171 21.60 -10.03 -11.12
CA VAL A 171 20.82 -9.26 -12.11
C VAL A 171 21.33 -9.59 -13.49
N GLU A 172 20.45 -10.15 -14.32
CA GLU A 172 20.69 -10.40 -15.74
C GLU A 172 19.46 -9.94 -16.52
N ASP A 173 19.53 -8.74 -17.10
CA ASP A 173 18.43 -8.18 -17.89
C ASP A 173 18.94 -7.04 -18.78
N VAL A 174 18.03 -6.36 -19.46
CA VAL A 174 18.28 -5.16 -20.23
C VAL A 174 17.85 -3.95 -19.42
N LEU A 175 18.80 -3.04 -19.20
CA LEU A 175 18.53 -1.70 -18.69
C LEU A 175 18.15 -0.81 -19.87
N GLU A 176 16.89 -0.40 -19.93
CA GLU A 176 16.33 0.41 -21.00
C GLU A 176 16.46 1.90 -20.64
N CYS A 177 17.32 2.62 -21.36
CA CYS A 177 17.41 4.08 -21.27
C CYS A 177 16.69 4.71 -22.47
N PRO A 178 16.33 6.01 -22.42
CA PRO A 178 15.64 6.68 -23.53
C PRO A 178 16.39 6.61 -24.87
N ALA A 179 17.73 6.67 -24.82
CA ALA A 179 18.57 6.77 -26.01
C ALA A 179 19.15 5.43 -26.48
N PHE A 180 19.28 4.45 -25.59
CA PHE A 180 19.91 3.16 -25.88
C PHE A 180 19.53 2.11 -24.83
N LYS A 181 19.81 0.84 -25.15
CA LYS A 181 19.62 -0.29 -24.24
C LYS A 181 20.97 -0.86 -23.81
N VAL A 182 21.13 -1.19 -22.54
CA VAL A 182 22.36 -1.75 -21.97
C VAL A 182 22.09 -3.14 -21.44
N LYS A 183 22.81 -4.14 -21.96
CA LYS A 183 22.73 -5.50 -21.43
C LYS A 183 23.49 -5.58 -20.10
N ILE A 184 22.80 -6.01 -19.06
CA ILE A 184 23.37 -6.29 -17.74
C ILE A 184 23.63 -7.79 -17.63
N LEU A 185 24.88 -8.15 -17.34
CA LEU A 185 25.33 -9.54 -17.12
C LEU A 185 26.02 -9.60 -15.77
N ASN A 186 25.58 -10.50 -14.89
CA ASN A 186 26.09 -10.59 -13.53
C ASN A 186 26.12 -9.23 -12.79
N GLY A 187 25.06 -8.44 -12.94
CA GLY A 187 24.96 -7.11 -12.35
C GLY A 187 25.86 -6.06 -12.98
N ARG A 188 26.49 -6.31 -14.14
CA ARG A 188 27.38 -5.36 -14.82
C ARG A 188 26.95 -5.09 -16.26
N GLY A 189 26.88 -3.82 -16.62
CA GLY A 189 26.66 -3.33 -17.98
C GLY A 189 27.79 -2.42 -18.45
N ILE A 190 27.99 -2.33 -19.77
CA ILE A 190 28.99 -1.47 -20.39
C ILE A 190 28.32 -0.65 -21.48
N ILE A 191 28.54 0.67 -21.42
CA ILE A 191 28.19 1.61 -22.48
C ILE A 191 29.50 2.02 -23.15
N SER A 192 29.65 1.72 -24.44
CA SER A 192 30.80 2.19 -25.22
C SER A 192 30.59 3.63 -25.68
N ARG A 193 31.68 4.35 -25.95
CA ARG A 193 31.61 5.65 -26.60
C ARG A 193 30.89 5.60 -27.95
N SER A 194 31.05 4.53 -28.74
CA SER A 194 30.33 4.39 -30.02
C SER A 194 28.81 4.46 -29.82
N LEU A 195 28.30 3.72 -28.83
CA LEU A 195 26.88 3.71 -28.48
C LEU A 195 26.38 5.11 -28.09
N LEU A 196 27.15 5.84 -27.27
CA LEU A 196 26.82 7.23 -26.92
C LEU A 196 26.91 8.19 -28.11
N SER A 197 27.86 7.97 -29.02
CA SER A 197 28.07 8.86 -30.15
C SER A 197 26.99 8.76 -31.22
N GLU A 198 26.41 7.57 -31.38
CA GLU A 198 25.34 7.29 -32.34
C GLU A 198 23.95 7.62 -31.77
N ALA A 199 23.78 7.56 -30.46
CA ALA A 199 22.52 7.83 -29.78
C ALA A 199 22.18 9.33 -29.69
N GLN A 200 20.91 9.62 -29.39
CA GLN A 200 20.49 10.97 -29.00
C GLN A 200 21.22 11.38 -27.71
N TRP A 201 21.77 12.59 -27.70
CA TRP A 201 22.48 13.08 -26.53
C TRP A 201 21.50 13.31 -25.36
N HIS A 202 21.86 12.76 -24.21
CA HIS A 202 21.22 13.06 -22.94
C HIS A 202 22.28 13.13 -21.83
N SER A 203 22.41 14.29 -21.18
CA SER A 203 23.35 14.47 -20.05
C SER A 203 22.93 13.67 -18.81
N TYR A 204 21.63 13.41 -18.68
CA TYR A 204 21.05 12.55 -17.66
C TYR A 204 20.02 11.61 -18.28
N GLN A 205 19.89 10.39 -17.74
CA GLN A 205 18.96 9.40 -18.26
C GLN A 205 18.27 8.65 -17.11
N GLU A 206 16.95 8.56 -17.17
CA GLU A 206 16.17 7.64 -16.35
C GLU A 206 16.11 6.30 -17.08
N CYS A 207 16.90 5.33 -16.63
CA CYS A 207 16.94 4.01 -17.21
C CYS A 207 16.14 3.03 -16.35
N GLU A 208 15.25 2.26 -16.96
CA GLU A 208 14.44 1.26 -16.27
C GLU A 208 15.01 -0.14 -16.47
N LEU A 209 15.11 -0.92 -15.39
CA LEU A 209 15.39 -2.35 -15.49
C LEU A 209 14.08 -3.07 -15.82
N HIS A 210 14.03 -3.64 -17.02
CA HIS A 210 12.80 -4.19 -17.59
C HIS A 210 12.10 -5.17 -16.62
N GLY A 211 10.81 -4.90 -16.32
CA GLY A 211 9.98 -5.78 -15.49
C GLY A 211 10.24 -5.74 -13.97
N GLU A 212 11.19 -4.93 -13.48
CA GLU A 212 11.59 -4.92 -12.07
C GLU A 212 11.14 -3.67 -11.29
N SER A 213 10.38 -2.75 -11.92
CA SER A 213 9.98 -1.45 -11.34
C SER A 213 11.15 -0.65 -10.76
N TYR A 214 12.37 -0.86 -11.28
CA TYR A 214 13.58 -0.20 -10.80
C TYR A 214 14.05 0.84 -11.80
N VAL A 215 14.13 2.11 -11.34
CA VAL A 215 14.62 3.24 -12.14
C VAL A 215 15.99 3.66 -11.64
N PHE A 216 16.98 3.53 -12.52
CA PHE A 216 18.34 4.00 -12.33
C PHE A 216 18.54 5.35 -13.02
N PHE A 217 18.94 6.37 -12.25
CA PHE A 217 19.27 7.68 -12.78
C PHE A 217 20.76 7.75 -13.13
N LEU A 218 21.08 7.75 -14.42
CA LEU A 218 22.43 7.89 -14.93
C LEU A 218 22.74 9.37 -15.18
N ASP A 219 23.53 9.98 -14.31
CA ASP A 219 24.06 11.35 -14.47
C ASP A 219 25.49 11.28 -15.04
N LEU A 220 25.68 11.75 -16.28
CA LEU A 220 26.98 11.71 -16.94
C LEU A 220 28.01 12.67 -16.31
N ALA A 221 27.57 13.69 -15.57
CA ALA A 221 28.45 14.66 -14.91
C ALA A 221 28.98 14.16 -13.55
N GLN A 222 28.34 13.14 -12.95
CA GLN A 222 28.71 12.60 -11.63
C GLN A 222 29.30 11.20 -11.67
N LEU A 223 29.77 10.75 -12.84
CA LEU A 223 30.39 9.44 -12.98
C LEU A 223 31.68 9.36 -12.16
N GLU A 224 31.80 8.32 -11.34
CA GLU A 224 33.01 8.10 -10.58
C GLU A 224 34.19 7.77 -11.50
N GLN A 225 35.38 8.19 -11.11
CA GLN A 225 36.61 7.97 -11.87
C GLN A 225 37.54 7.06 -11.06
N PRO A 226 37.52 5.73 -11.31
CA PRO A 226 38.47 4.82 -10.67
C PRO A 226 39.90 5.11 -11.17
N GLY A 227 40.69 5.83 -10.37
CA GLY A 227 42.11 6.13 -10.64
C GLY A 227 42.37 7.50 -11.28
N ARG A 228 43.62 7.75 -11.71
CA ARG A 228 44.07 8.98 -12.41
C ARG A 228 43.68 9.01 -13.91
N THR A 229 42.62 8.32 -14.30
CA THR A 229 42.08 8.38 -15.67
C THR A 229 41.36 9.71 -15.85
N ASN A 230 41.83 10.54 -16.77
CA ASN A 230 41.17 11.80 -17.15
C ASN A 230 40.26 11.54 -18.36
N PRO A 231 38.92 11.47 -18.19
CA PRO A 231 38.01 11.07 -19.25
C PRO A 231 37.61 12.28 -20.10
N GLN A 232 38.61 12.97 -20.64
CA GLN A 232 38.41 14.11 -21.53
C GLN A 232 37.55 13.74 -22.76
N TRP A 233 37.51 12.46 -23.13
CA TRP A 233 36.71 11.94 -24.25
C TRP A 233 35.21 12.25 -24.11
N LEU A 234 34.64 12.20 -22.88
CA LEU A 234 33.22 12.47 -22.67
C LEU A 234 32.91 13.96 -22.86
N LYS A 235 33.80 14.83 -22.37
CA LYS A 235 33.73 16.27 -22.61
C LYS A 235 33.91 16.60 -24.09
N ASN A 236 34.83 15.92 -24.78
CA ASN A 236 35.03 16.11 -26.22
C ASN A 236 33.80 15.66 -27.02
N LEU A 237 33.15 14.55 -26.62
CA LEU A 237 31.89 14.13 -27.22
C LEU A 237 30.80 15.18 -27.01
N ALA A 238 30.68 15.72 -25.80
CA ALA A 238 29.73 16.78 -25.46
C ALA A 238 30.00 18.09 -26.22
N ALA A 239 31.26 18.44 -26.49
CA ALA A 239 31.62 19.63 -27.27
C ALA A 239 31.04 19.62 -28.69
N HIS A 240 30.79 18.44 -29.26
CA HIS A 240 30.13 18.29 -30.56
C HIS A 240 28.60 18.26 -30.48
N ARG A 241 28.02 18.33 -29.27
CA ARG A 241 26.58 18.18 -28.98
C ARG A 241 25.98 19.42 -28.29
N GLN A 242 26.63 20.58 -28.42
CA GLN A 242 26.22 21.81 -27.72
C GLN A 242 24.76 22.22 -28.01
N LYS A 243 24.30 22.05 -29.25
CA LYS A 243 22.92 22.37 -29.62
C LYS A 243 21.93 21.47 -28.89
N GLU A 244 22.20 20.16 -28.86
CA GLU A 244 21.38 19.17 -28.18
C GLU A 244 21.38 19.40 -26.66
N ILE A 245 22.53 19.71 -26.06
CA ILE A 245 22.64 20.03 -24.62
C ILE A 245 21.82 21.28 -24.27
N ARG A 246 21.90 22.33 -25.09
CA ARG A 246 21.07 23.55 -24.89
C ARG A 246 19.58 23.24 -24.99
N GLN A 247 19.18 22.41 -25.95
CA GLN A 247 17.79 22.00 -26.11
C GLN A 247 17.29 21.14 -24.94
N GLU A 248 18.11 20.19 -24.48
CA GLU A 248 17.82 19.37 -23.29
C GLU A 248 17.64 20.23 -22.04
N LEU A 249 18.56 21.16 -21.78
CA LEU A 249 18.47 22.07 -20.64
C LEU A 249 17.23 22.97 -20.75
N ARG A 250 16.96 23.53 -21.92
CA ARG A 250 15.76 24.36 -22.15
C ARG A 250 14.48 23.57 -21.88
N SER A 251 14.38 22.34 -22.39
CA SER A 251 13.21 21.48 -22.16
C SER A 251 13.02 21.22 -20.68
N ALA A 252 14.07 20.78 -19.98
CA ALA A 252 14.02 20.52 -18.54
C ALA A 252 13.57 21.74 -17.72
N LEU A 253 14.07 22.93 -18.06
CA LEU A 253 13.67 24.18 -17.41
C LEU A 253 12.20 24.54 -17.67
N LEU A 254 11.72 24.37 -18.91
CA LEU A 254 10.31 24.63 -19.25
C LEU A 254 9.38 23.65 -18.55
N ASP A 255 9.70 22.36 -18.56
CA ASP A 255 8.93 21.31 -17.86
C ASP A 255 8.90 21.58 -16.35
N GLY A 256 10.05 21.95 -15.78
CA GLY A 256 10.15 22.37 -14.37
C GLY A 256 9.28 23.58 -14.05
N LEU A 257 9.21 24.59 -14.93
CA LEU A 257 8.32 25.74 -14.75
C LEU A 257 6.84 25.35 -14.81
N GLU A 258 6.47 24.45 -15.70
CA GLU A 258 5.09 23.95 -15.81
C GLU A 258 4.68 23.24 -14.52
N LEU A 259 5.52 22.33 -14.02
CA LEU A 259 5.28 21.64 -12.75
C LEU A 259 5.17 22.59 -11.55
N LEU A 260 5.96 23.67 -11.54
CA LEU A 260 5.86 24.72 -10.53
C LEU A 260 4.63 25.62 -10.70
N LYS A 261 3.92 25.60 -11.83
CA LYS A 261 2.66 26.34 -12.02
C LYS A 261 1.43 25.53 -11.59
N ASP A 262 1.54 24.21 -11.50
CA ASP A 262 0.38 23.31 -11.43
C ASP A 262 -0.07 22.92 -10.01
N ARG A 263 0.48 23.49 -8.92
CA ARG A 263 0.17 23.05 -7.54
C ARG A 263 0.00 24.15 -6.47
N ASN A 264 -0.93 23.86 -5.56
CA ASN A 264 -1.30 24.60 -4.35
C ASN A 264 -0.11 24.87 -3.41
N HIS A 265 0.21 26.16 -3.16
CA HIS A 265 0.82 26.80 -1.96
C HIS A 265 2.09 26.20 -1.30
N PHE A 266 2.56 25.02 -1.68
CA PHE A 266 3.71 24.33 -1.13
C PHE A 266 4.68 23.96 -2.25
N GLY A 267 5.98 24.23 -2.05
CA GLY A 267 7.03 23.88 -2.99
C GLY A 267 7.18 22.36 -3.22
N PRO A 268 8.02 21.95 -4.20
CA PRO A 268 8.26 20.54 -4.51
C PRO A 268 8.89 19.80 -3.33
N HIS A 269 8.63 18.49 -3.24
CA HIS A 269 9.30 17.62 -2.27
C HIS A 269 10.82 17.67 -2.45
N ARG A 270 11.58 17.62 -1.35
CA ARG A 270 13.07 17.73 -1.36
C ARG A 270 13.74 16.78 -2.36
N HIS A 271 13.29 15.53 -2.42
CA HIS A 271 13.85 14.55 -3.36
C HIS A 271 13.61 14.94 -4.83
N SER A 272 12.45 15.50 -5.16
CA SER A 272 12.15 15.98 -6.51
C SER A 272 13.03 17.17 -6.88
N LEU A 273 13.21 18.14 -5.97
CA LEU A 273 14.13 19.26 -6.18
C LEU A 273 15.57 18.79 -6.33
N THR A 274 16.00 17.81 -5.53
CA THR A 274 17.35 17.23 -5.62
C THR A 274 17.60 16.60 -6.99
N ARG A 275 16.65 15.81 -7.51
CA ARG A 275 16.73 15.21 -8.85
C ARG A 275 16.73 16.26 -9.94
N PHE A 276 15.82 17.22 -9.86
CA PHE A 276 15.75 18.34 -10.81
C PHE A 276 17.07 19.12 -10.87
N CYS A 277 17.64 19.42 -9.70
CA CYS A 277 18.96 20.05 -9.60
C CYS A 277 20.09 19.21 -10.21
N ALA A 278 20.08 17.88 -10.01
CA ALA A 278 21.06 17.00 -10.63
C ALA A 278 20.94 17.01 -12.16
N MET A 279 19.72 16.94 -12.70
CA MET A 279 19.46 17.02 -14.15
C MET A 279 20.02 18.33 -14.74
N LEU A 280 19.65 19.47 -14.16
CA LEU A 280 20.11 20.79 -14.63
C LEU A 280 21.63 20.95 -14.52
N SER A 281 22.21 20.51 -13.39
CA SER A 281 23.65 20.56 -13.15
C SER A 281 24.41 19.72 -14.17
N SER A 282 23.85 18.57 -14.56
CA SER A 282 24.42 17.70 -15.57
C SER A 282 24.51 18.39 -16.93
N SER A 283 23.42 18.98 -17.42
CA SER A 283 23.45 19.69 -18.70
C SER A 283 24.37 20.91 -18.66
N VAL A 284 24.32 21.70 -17.58
CA VAL A 284 25.19 22.87 -17.40
C VAL A 284 26.68 22.49 -17.34
N HIS A 285 27.03 21.33 -16.78
CA HIS A 285 28.42 20.84 -16.74
C HIS A 285 29.03 20.68 -18.14
N PHE A 286 28.22 20.31 -19.13
CA PHE A 286 28.66 20.02 -20.48
C PHE A 286 28.50 21.17 -21.47
N LEU A 287 27.86 22.28 -21.06
CA LEU A 287 27.75 23.47 -21.89
C LEU A 287 29.08 24.24 -21.95
N ASP A 288 29.46 24.64 -23.15
CA ASP A 288 30.52 25.62 -23.34
C ASP A 288 30.03 26.97 -22.79
N SER A 289 30.70 27.47 -21.75
CA SER A 289 30.34 28.75 -21.13
C SER A 289 30.58 29.91 -22.10
N SER A 290 29.53 30.64 -22.48
CA SER A 290 29.65 31.93 -23.17
C SER A 290 30.11 33.01 -22.16
N PRO A 291 30.86 34.04 -22.58
CA PRO A 291 31.18 35.17 -21.71
C PRO A 291 29.96 36.01 -21.29
N LYS A 292 28.78 35.84 -21.91
CA LYS A 292 27.62 36.73 -21.73
C LYS A 292 26.69 36.43 -20.56
N GLY A 293 26.89 35.37 -19.80
CA GLY A 293 26.11 35.11 -18.58
C GLY A 293 26.39 33.72 -18.03
N SER A 294 26.63 33.61 -16.72
CA SER A 294 26.92 32.30 -16.12
C SER A 294 25.62 31.66 -15.64
N LEU A 295 25.24 30.52 -16.24
CA LEU A 295 24.16 29.66 -15.75
C LEU A 295 24.40 29.14 -14.33
N LYS A 296 25.65 29.19 -13.85
CA LYS A 296 26.06 28.68 -12.55
C LYS A 296 25.41 29.42 -11.38
N GLU A 297 25.34 30.75 -11.42
CA GLU A 297 24.77 31.53 -10.32
C GLU A 297 23.27 31.24 -10.08
N PRO A 298 22.38 31.29 -11.10
CA PRO A 298 20.99 30.93 -10.90
C PRO A 298 20.81 29.44 -10.58
N LEU A 299 21.63 28.54 -11.13
CA LEU A 299 21.64 27.13 -10.74
C LEU A 299 21.99 26.94 -9.26
N ASP A 300 23.04 27.60 -8.77
CA ASP A 300 23.44 27.57 -7.36
C ASP A 300 22.33 28.12 -6.45
N LYS A 301 21.64 29.20 -6.88
CA LYS A 301 20.46 29.73 -6.16
C LYS A 301 19.28 28.75 -6.16
N LEU A 302 19.05 28.02 -7.25
CA LEU A 302 17.99 27.00 -7.32
C LEU A 302 18.33 25.80 -6.43
N CYS A 303 19.60 25.39 -6.42
CA CYS A 303 20.07 24.16 -5.77
C CYS A 303 20.69 24.37 -4.39
N ALA A 304 20.68 25.61 -3.88
CA ALA A 304 21.05 25.93 -2.51
C ALA A 304 20.24 25.06 -1.54
N GLY A 305 20.95 24.24 -0.76
CA GLY A 305 20.34 23.30 0.17
C GLY A 305 19.44 23.96 1.21
N GLU A 306 18.52 23.17 1.77
CA GLU A 306 17.55 23.55 2.81
C GLU A 306 18.25 23.90 4.14
N SER A 307 18.95 25.04 4.21
CA SER A 307 19.38 25.64 5.48
C SER A 307 18.32 26.59 6.04
N ARG A 308 17.24 26.86 5.29
CA ARG A 308 16.26 27.94 5.57
C ARG A 308 14.79 27.49 5.61
N GLY A 309 14.51 26.19 5.62
CA GLY A 309 13.14 25.66 5.62
C GLY A 309 12.56 25.47 4.20
N PRO A 310 11.24 25.18 4.08
CA PRO A 310 10.58 24.95 2.79
C PRO A 310 10.63 26.21 1.93
N ARG A 311 11.06 26.07 0.68
CA ARG A 311 11.14 27.18 -0.27
C ARG A 311 9.78 27.41 -0.94
N TYR A 312 9.43 28.69 -1.09
CA TYR A 312 8.23 29.07 -1.82
C TYR A 312 8.42 28.86 -3.33
N GLU A 313 7.32 28.60 -4.03
CA GLU A 313 7.29 28.43 -5.48
C GLU A 313 7.91 29.61 -6.23
N SER A 314 7.63 30.84 -5.80
CA SER A 314 8.19 32.06 -6.38
C SER A 314 9.73 32.10 -6.29
N GLU A 315 10.31 31.62 -5.19
CA GLU A 315 11.76 31.55 -4.99
C GLU A 315 12.44 30.51 -5.89
N LEU A 316 11.70 29.51 -6.36
CA LEU A 316 12.18 28.48 -7.27
C LEU A 316 11.99 28.89 -8.73
N LYS A 317 10.92 29.63 -9.04
CA LYS A 317 10.64 30.12 -10.40
C LYS A 317 11.67 31.14 -10.88
N VAL A 318 12.07 32.08 -10.02
CA VAL A 318 13.03 33.15 -10.38
C VAL A 318 14.31 32.60 -11.03
N PRO A 319 15.08 31.69 -10.39
CA PRO A 319 16.30 31.19 -11.01
C PRO A 319 16.06 30.36 -12.28
N VAL A 320 14.92 29.66 -12.38
CA VAL A 320 14.56 28.90 -13.59
C VAL A 320 14.29 29.83 -14.77
N VAL A 321 13.54 30.92 -14.56
CA VAL A 321 13.29 31.94 -15.58
C VAL A 321 14.59 32.67 -15.96
N GLU A 322 15.46 32.94 -14.99
CA GLU A 322 16.77 33.55 -15.22
C GLU A 322 17.65 32.67 -16.12
N MET A 323 17.70 31.35 -15.87
CA MET A 323 18.43 30.41 -16.73
C MET A 323 17.86 30.33 -18.15
N LEU A 324 16.53 30.32 -18.31
CA LEU A 324 15.90 30.35 -19.64
C LEU A 324 16.25 31.62 -20.42
N ARG A 325 16.28 32.78 -19.76
CA ARG A 325 16.67 34.04 -20.39
C ARG A 325 18.13 34.01 -20.85
N ILE A 326 19.04 33.49 -20.02
CA ILE A 326 20.46 33.32 -20.40
C ILE A 326 20.58 32.43 -21.64
N LEU A 327 19.81 31.33 -21.70
CA LEU A 327 19.80 30.43 -22.87
C LEU A 327 19.22 31.06 -24.14
N ASP A 328 18.29 32.02 -24.01
CA ASP A 328 17.72 32.77 -25.14
C ASP A 328 18.66 33.86 -25.68
N GLU A 329 19.57 34.38 -24.84
CA GLU A 329 20.52 35.44 -25.18
C GLU A 329 21.84 34.91 -25.81
N GLU A 330 22.05 33.59 -25.80
CA GLU A 330 23.26 32.87 -26.29
C GLU A 330 23.07 32.12 -27.62
#